data_AF-A0A6A3JT41-F1
#
_entry.id   AF-A0A6A3JT41-F1
#
_cell.length_a   1.000
_cell.length_b   1.000
_cell.length_c   1.000
_cell.angle_alpha   90.00
_cell.angle_beta   90.00
_cell.angle_gamma   90.00
#
_symmetry.space_group_name_H-M   'P 1'
#
loop_
_entity.id
_entity.type
_entity.pdbx_description
1 polymer ?
#
loop_
_entity_poly.entity_id
_entity_poly.type
_entity_poly.pdbx_seq_one_letter_code
_entity_poly.pdbx_strand_id
1 'polypeptide(L)' 'MRGGLAQFMKWVDAHRRMETIMNTNTPKNAREAPAHGALGVGLTCTEPMLIVSAQLIAAVRRLIRDVMLNTPVQQDP' A
#
# COMPACT_ATOMS: atom_id res chain seq x y z
N MET A 1 5.41 -19.73 -10.80
CA MET A 1 6.80 -20.28 -10.80
C MET A 1 6.81 -21.62 -11.53
N ARG A 2 7.90 -22.00 -12.23
CA ARG A 2 8.00 -23.27 -12.96
C ARG A 2 9.32 -24.00 -12.66
N GLY A 3 9.32 -25.32 -12.79
CA GLY A 3 10.52 -26.16 -12.71
C GLY A 3 11.16 -26.21 -11.31
N GLY A 4 12.48 -26.40 -11.26
CA GLY A 4 13.23 -26.57 -10.01
C GLY A 4 13.08 -25.44 -9.00
N LEU A 5 12.86 -24.20 -9.46
CA LEU A 5 12.60 -23.07 -8.57
C LEU A 5 11.33 -23.24 -7.74
N ALA A 6 10.25 -23.77 -8.34
CA ALA A 6 9.00 -23.98 -7.61
C ALA A 6 9.17 -25.03 -6.50
N GLN A 7 9.96 -26.08 -6.76
CA GLN A 7 10.27 -27.10 -5.75
C GLN A 7 11.13 -26.52 -4.62
N PHE A 8 12.13 -25.71 -4.95
CA PHE A 8 12.97 -25.05 -3.97
C PHE A 8 12.16 -24.11 -3.06
N MET A 9 11.27 -23.28 -3.63
CA MET A 9 10.43 -22.36 -2.85
C MET A 9 9.51 -23.08 -1.87
N LYS A 10 9.04 -24.30 -2.17
CA LYS A 10 8.29 -25.11 -1.20
C LYS A 10 9.12 -25.46 0.04
N TRP A 11 10.42 -25.73 -0.12
CA TRP A 11 11.29 -26.00 1.03
C TRP A 11 11.55 -24.73 1.85
N VAL A 12 11.72 -23.59 1.17
CA VAL A 12 11.85 -22.28 1.84
C VAL A 12 10.58 -22.00 2.67
N ASP A 13 9.40 -22.19 2.08
CA ASP A 13 8.12 -22.01 2.78
C ASP A 13 7.93 -22.99 3.94
N ALA A 14 8.47 -24.21 3.86
CA ALA A 14 8.39 -25.19 4.95
C ALA A 14 9.30 -24.84 6.15
N HIS A 15 10.38 -24.10 5.93
CA HIS A 15 11.36 -23.75 6.99
C HIS A 15 11.23 -22.30 7.47
N ARG A 16 10.48 -21.43 6.79
CA ARG A 16 10.31 -20.03 7.19
C ARG A 16 9.59 -19.95 8.53
N ARG A 17 10.05 -19.03 9.38
CA ARG A 17 9.37 -18.67 10.64
C ARG A 17 8.47 -17.45 10.50
N MET A 18 8.86 -16.53 9.61
CA MET A 18 8.12 -15.30 9.37
C MET A 18 7.13 -15.46 8.22
N GLU A 19 6.03 -14.73 8.32
CA GLU A 19 5.08 -14.56 7.23
C GLU A 19 5.61 -13.58 6.19
N THR A 20 5.31 -13.88 4.94
CA THR A 20 5.64 -13.05 3.79
C THR A 20 4.38 -12.29 3.40
N ILE A 21 4.43 -10.96 3.52
CA ILE A 21 3.35 -10.05 3.13
C ILE A 21 3.89 -9.04 2.12
N MET A 22 3.03 -8.57 1.22
CA MET A 22 3.40 -7.63 0.17
C MET A 22 3.01 -6.21 0.54
N ASN A 23 3.91 -5.26 0.35
CA ASN A 23 3.58 -3.83 0.38
C ASN A 23 3.04 -3.44 -0.99
N THR A 24 1.79 -3.02 -1.06
CA THR A 24 1.17 -2.62 -2.32
C THR A 24 0.00 -1.67 -2.12
N ASN A 25 -0.17 -0.78 -3.09
CA ASN A 25 -1.21 0.24 -3.14
C ASN A 25 -2.03 0.18 -4.44
N THR A 26 -1.96 -0.92 -5.20
CA THR A 26 -2.83 -1.12 -6.36
C THR A 26 -3.60 -2.45 -6.26
N PRO A 27 -4.88 -2.47 -6.66
CA PRO A 27 -5.67 -3.70 -6.67
C PRO A 27 -5.05 -4.79 -7.56
N LYS A 28 -4.41 -4.40 -8.67
CA LYS A 28 -3.73 -5.33 -9.58
C LYS A 28 -2.62 -6.09 -8.85
N ASN A 29 -1.69 -5.37 -8.23
CA ASN A 29 -0.57 -5.98 -7.53
C ASN A 29 -1.05 -6.80 -6.32
N ALA A 30 -2.09 -6.35 -5.61
CA ALA A 30 -2.69 -7.12 -4.52
C ALA A 30 -3.26 -8.47 -4.97
N ARG A 31 -3.86 -8.53 -6.17
CA ARG A 31 -4.33 -9.79 -6.77
C ARG A 31 -3.20 -10.71 -7.22
N GLU A 32 -2.08 -10.14 -7.65
CA GLU A 32 -0.90 -10.91 -8.10
C GLU A 32 -0.05 -11.40 -6.91
N ALA A 33 -0.15 -10.77 -5.74
CA ALA A 33 0.67 -11.07 -4.55
C ALA A 33 0.73 -12.56 -4.17
N PRO A 34 -0.37 -13.35 -4.17
CA PRO A 34 -0.31 -14.78 -3.85
C PRO A 34 0.53 -15.60 -4.84
N ALA A 35 0.60 -15.19 -6.10
CA ALA A 35 1.42 -15.88 -7.11
C ALA A 35 2.93 -15.75 -6.84
N HIS A 36 3.31 -14.78 -5.99
CA HIS A 36 4.68 -14.51 -5.55
C HIS A 36 4.96 -15.00 -4.12
N GLY A 37 4.03 -15.75 -3.50
CA GLY A 37 4.22 -16.30 -2.16
C GLY A 37 3.91 -15.31 -1.02
N ALA A 38 3.24 -14.19 -1.30
CA ALA A 38 2.72 -13.33 -0.25
C ALA A 38 1.39 -13.88 0.27
N LEU A 39 1.24 -13.93 1.60
CA LEU A 39 0.02 -14.38 2.30
C LEU A 39 -1.02 -13.27 2.41
N GLY A 40 -0.62 -12.02 2.19
CA GLY A 40 -1.51 -10.86 2.29
C GLY A 40 -0.79 -9.55 1.97
N VAL A 41 -1.48 -8.45 2.26
CA VAL A 41 -0.95 -7.09 2.10
C VAL A 41 -0.56 -6.57 3.48
N GLY A 42 0.72 -6.22 3.65
CA GLY A 42 1.25 -5.73 4.93
C GLY A 42 1.15 -4.21 5.09
N LEU A 43 1.29 -3.49 3.99
CA LEU A 43 1.20 -2.03 3.96
C LEU A 43 0.57 -1.56 2.66
N THR A 44 -0.40 -0.67 2.82
CA THR A 44 -1.02 0.06 1.71
C THR A 44 -0.88 1.55 1.98
N CYS A 45 0.16 2.16 1.40
CA CYS A 45 0.31 3.62 1.42
C CYS A 45 -0.78 4.25 0.55
N THR A 46 -1.61 5.09 1.14
CA THR A 46 -2.79 5.68 0.50
C THR A 46 -2.48 7.00 -0.20
N GLU A 47 -1.42 7.69 0.22
CA GLU A 47 -1.01 8.99 -0.29
C GLU A 47 -0.77 8.98 -1.81
N PRO A 48 -0.09 7.96 -2.40
CA PRO A 48 0.05 7.88 -3.84
C PRO A 48 -1.28 7.75 -4.58
N MET A 49 -2.30 7.14 -3.95
CA MET A 49 -3.64 7.00 -4.55
C MET A 49 -4.37 8.34 -4.64
N LEU A 50 -4.03 9.30 -3.78
CA LEU A 50 -4.66 10.63 -3.75
C LEU A 50 -4.09 11.59 -4.82
N ILE A 51 -3.00 11.21 -5.50
CA ILE A 51 -2.30 12.04 -6.48
C ILE A 51 -2.29 11.45 -7.91
N VAL A 52 -3.08 10.41 -8.18
CA VAL A 52 -3.11 9.76 -9.50
C VAL A 52 -3.87 10.55 -10.57
N SER A 53 -4.66 11.56 -10.18
CA SER A 53 -5.44 12.38 -11.12
C SER A 53 -5.55 13.83 -10.69
N ALA A 54 -5.70 14.73 -11.67
CA ALA A 54 -5.91 16.16 -11.41
C ALA A 54 -7.16 16.42 -10.55
N GLN A 55 -8.20 15.60 -10.70
CA GLN A 55 -9.43 15.70 -9.90
C GLN A 55 -9.17 15.40 -8.42
N LEU A 56 -8.41 14.34 -8.11
CA LEU A 56 -8.09 13.97 -6.73
C LEU A 56 -7.13 14.99 -6.09
N ILE A 57 -6.12 15.44 -6.84
CA ILE A 57 -5.23 16.52 -6.40
C ILE A 57 -6.03 17.78 -6.06
N ALA A 58 -6.98 18.16 -6.91
CA ALA A 58 -7.85 19.32 -6.66
C ALA A 58 -8.75 19.11 -5.43
N ALA A 59 -9.26 17.90 -5.21
CA ALA A 59 -10.05 17.57 -4.03
C ALA A 59 -9.24 17.70 -2.73
N VAL A 60 -8.03 17.14 -2.68
CA VAL A 60 -7.12 17.25 -1.53
C VAL A 60 -6.74 18.71 -1.27
N ARG A 61 -6.44 19.49 -2.32
CA ARG A 61 -6.14 20.92 -2.17
C ARG A 61 -7.32 21.73 -1.63
N ARG A 62 -8.55 21.42 -2.05
CA ARG A 62 -9.76 22.05 -1.50
C ARG A 62 -9.93 21.72 -0.02
N LEU A 63 -9.74 20.46 0.36
CA LEU A 63 -9.77 20.03 1.76
C LEU A 63 -8.76 20.81 2.61
N ILE A 64 -7.50 20.88 2.18
CA ILE A 64 -6.46 21.62 2.91
C ILE A 64 -6.83 23.10 3.05
N ARG A 65 -7.30 23.74 1.97
CA ARG A 65 -7.74 25.13 2.00
C ARG A 65 -8.87 25.34 3.01
N ASP A 66 -9.88 24.48 2.99
CA ASP A 66 -11.04 24.59 3.87
C ASP A 66 -10.65 24.41 5.34
N VAL A 67 -9.82 23.40 5.65
CA VAL A 67 -9.26 23.20 6.99
C VAL A 67 -8.48 24.43 7.44
N MET A 68 -7.63 25.01 6.60
CA MET A 68 -6.86 26.21 6.95
C MET A 68 -7.73 27.45 7.18
N LEU A 69 -8.86 27.57 6.48
CA LEU A 69 -9.79 28.70 6.67
C LEU A 69 -10.70 28.53 7.89
N ASN A 70 -11.00 27.28 8.27
CA ASN A 70 -11.97 26.97 9.33
C ASN A 70 -11.32 26.51 10.65
N THR A 71 -10.00 26.30 10.69
CA THR A 71 -9.29 25.97 11.94
C THR A 71 -8.92 27.27 12.65
N PRO A 72 -9.43 27.53 13.87
CA PRO A 72 -8.95 28.67 14.64
C PRO A 72 -7.45 28.50 14.86
N VAL A 73 -6.68 29.55 14.58
CA VAL A 73 -5.25 29.57 14.87
C VAL A 73 -5.09 29.29 16.35
N GLN A 74 -4.51 28.15 16.71
CA GLN A 74 -4.10 27.89 18.08
C GLN A 74 -3.05 28.95 18.41
N GLN A 75 -3.43 29.95 19.18
CA GLN A 75 -2.49 30.93 19.70
C GLN A 75 -1.71 30.23 20.81
N ASP A 76 -0.49 29.80 20.49
CA ASP A 76 0.45 29.35 21.52
C ASP A 76 0.72 30.53 22.49
N PRO A 77 0.83 30.26 23.81
CA PRO A 77 1.09 31.28 24.82
C PRO A 77 2.45 31.96 24.68
#